data_AF-X0WG96-F1
#
_entry.id   AF-X0WG96-F1
#
_cell.length_a   1.000
_cell.length_b   1.000
_cell.length_c   1.000
_cell.angle_alpha   90.00
_cell.angle_beta   90.00
_cell.angle_gamma   90.00
#
_symmetry.space_group_name_H-M   'P 1'
#
loop_
_entity.id
_entity.type
_entity.pdbx_description
1 polymer ?
#
loop_
_entity_poly.entity_id
_entity_poly.type
_entity_poly.pdbx_seq_one_letter_code
_entity_poly.pdbx_strand_id
1 'polypeptide(L)' 'MVSSDNFQKALELINKSDTILVTAHTRLDGDACGCMAAMDDVLTDLGKKVKLLLLSPISE' A
#
# COMPACT_ATOMS: atom_id res chain seq x y z
N MET A 1 2.72 -17.23 10.54
CA MET A 1 3.74 -16.87 9.54
C MET A 1 3.08 -16.81 8.18
N VAL A 2 3.36 -15.77 7.39
CA VAL A 2 2.91 -15.70 5.99
C VAL A 2 3.64 -16.77 5.19
N SER A 3 2.92 -17.59 4.42
CA SER A 3 3.56 -18.58 3.53
C SER A 3 4.07 -17.91 2.26
N SER A 4 5.10 -18.48 1.63
CA SER A 4 5.63 -18.00 0.34
C SER A 4 4.56 -17.85 -0.74
N ASP A 5 3.53 -18.70 -0.71
CA ASP A 5 2.42 -18.66 -1.65
C ASP A 5 1.60 -17.36 -1.55
N ASN A 6 1.46 -16.81 -0.35
CA ASN A 6 0.73 -15.55 -0.16
C ASN A 6 1.51 -14.37 -0.75
N PHE A 7 2.84 -14.39 -0.68
CA PHE A 7 3.66 -13.38 -1.34
C PHE A 7 3.56 -13.49 -2.87
N GLN A 8 3.57 -14.70 -3.42
CA GLN A 8 3.42 -14.90 -4.86
C GLN A 8 2.06 -14.40 -5.37
N LYS A 9 0.97 -14.70 -4.64
CA LYS A 9 -0.37 -14.19 -4.95
C LYS A 9 -0.43 -12.66 -4.90
N ALA A 10 0.20 -12.05 -3.90
CA ALA A 10 0.26 -10.59 -3.81
C ALA A 10 1.00 -9.97 -5.00
N LEU A 11 2.16 -10.54 -5.39
CA LEU A 11 2.91 -10.09 -6.56
C LEU A 11 2.08 -10.21 -7.85
N GLU A 12 1.37 -11.32 -8.04
CA GLU A 12 0.49 -11.48 -9.21
C GLU A 12 -0.62 -10.44 -9.27
N LEU A 13 -1.25 -10.13 -8.12
CA LEU A 13 -2.29 -9.11 -8.05
C LEU A 13 -1.74 -7.71 -8.34
N ILE A 14 -0.58 -7.37 -7.79
CA ILE A 14 0.10 -6.09 -8.05
C ILE A 14 0.45 -5.97 -9.54
N ASN A 15 1.05 -7.01 -10.11
CA ASN A 15 1.49 -7.00 -11.51
C ASN A 15 0.31 -6.82 -12.49
N LYS A 16 -0.83 -7.46 -12.21
CA LYS A 16 -2.07 -7.37 -13.01
C LYS A 16 -2.87 -6.08 -12.82
N SER A 17 -2.55 -5.28 -11.80
CA SER A 17 -3.29 -4.05 -11.49
C SER A 17 -2.64 -2.85 -12.17
N ASP A 18 -3.41 -1.98 -12.82
CA ASP A 18 -2.90 -0.72 -13.41
C ASP A 18 -3.05 0.47 -12.46
N THR A 19 -4.08 0.44 -11.61
CA THR A 19 -4.42 1.48 -10.64
C THR A 19 -4.63 0.85 -9.29
N ILE A 20 -3.99 1.40 -8.25
CA ILE A 20 -3.96 0.84 -6.91
C ILE A 20 -4.36 1.93 -5.91
N LEU A 21 -5.31 1.60 -5.03
CA LEU A 21 -5.68 2.42 -3.89
C LEU A 21 -5.03 1.82 -2.64
N VAL A 22 -4.20 2.61 -1.94
CA VAL A 22 -3.60 2.21 -0.67
C VAL A 22 -4.29 2.99 0.45
N THR A 23 -4.65 2.27 1.51
CA THR A 23 -5.31 2.82 2.70
C THR A 23 -4.79 2.11 3.94
N ALA A 24 -5.06 2.68 5.11
CA ALA A 24 -4.71 2.10 6.40
C ALA A 24 -5.90 2.23 7.37
N HIS A 25 -5.68 1.76 8.60
CA HIS A 25 -6.65 1.85 9.69
C HIS A 25 -6.89 3.32 10.10
N THR A 26 -7.99 3.58 10.82
CA THR A 26 -8.27 4.90 11.42
C THR A 26 -7.33 5.16 12.59
N ARG A 27 -7.01 6.44 12.86
CA ARG A 27 -5.95 6.88 13.79
C ARG A 27 -4.57 6.41 13.34
N LEU A 28 -4.13 6.98 12.22
CA LEU A 28 -2.84 6.69 11.62
C LEU A 28 -1.70 6.90 12.62
N ASP A 29 -0.86 5.89 12.75
CA ASP A 29 0.40 5.97 13.46
C ASP A 29 1.57 6.09 12.46
N GLY A 30 2.79 6.16 13.00
CA GLY A 30 4.00 6.26 12.19
C GLY A 30 4.22 5.04 11.28
N ASP A 31 3.79 3.85 11.70
CA ASP A 31 3.91 2.62 10.91
C ASP A 31 2.98 2.65 9.70
N ALA A 32 1.71 3.01 9.91
CA ALA A 32 0.74 3.17 8.83
C ALA A 32 1.21 4.23 7.82
N CYS A 33 1.61 5.41 8.30
CA CYS A 33 2.08 6.49 7.44
C CYS A 33 3.33 6.06 6.63
N GLY A 34 4.30 5.43 7.30
CA GLY A 34 5.54 4.96 6.68
C GLY A 34 5.30 3.86 5.65
N CYS A 35 4.48 2.87 5.98
CA CYS A 35 4.10 1.81 5.04
C CYS A 35 3.35 2.35 3.83
N MET A 36 2.41 3.28 4.02
CA MET A 36 1.69 3.91 2.92
C MET A 36 2.64 4.68 1.99
N ALA A 37 3.59 5.44 2.55
CA ALA A 37 4.60 6.16 1.77
C ALA A 37 5.50 5.19 0.98
N ALA A 38 6.03 4.15 1.64
CA ALA A 38 6.88 3.17 0.98
C ALA A 38 6.14 2.41 -0.15
N MET A 39 4.86 2.12 0.05
CA MET A 39 4.01 1.50 -0.98
C MET A 39 3.74 2.45 -2.15
N ASP A 40 3.54 3.74 -1.89
CA ASP A 40 3.36 4.76 -2.93
C ASP A 40 4.60 4.84 -3.84
N ASP A 41 5.78 4.98 -3.23
CA ASP A 41 7.05 5.09 -3.95
C ASP A 41 7.30 3.84 -4.82
N VAL A 42 7.27 2.65 -4.21
CA VAL A 42 7.60 1.40 -4.91
C VAL A 42 6.61 1.09 -6.02
N LEU A 43 5.30 1.25 -5.77
CA LEU A 43 4.29 0.94 -6.78
C LEU A 43 4.30 1.97 -7.92
N THR A 44 4.58 3.23 -7.62
CA THR A 44 4.74 4.27 -8.65
C THR A 44 5.96 4.01 -9.52
N ASP A 45 7.09 3.62 -8.92
CA ASP A 45 8.32 3.22 -9.64
C ASP A 45 8.08 1.99 -10.54
N LEU A 46 7.17 1.10 -10.15
CA LEU A 46 6.71 -0.02 -10.99
C LEU A 46 5.70 0.39 -12.09
N GLY A 47 5.48 1.69 -12.28
CA GLY A 47 4.61 2.25 -13.32
C GLY A 47 3.12 2.16 -13.01
N LYS A 48 2.73 1.94 -11.75
CA LYS A 48 1.32 1.86 -11.35
C LYS A 48 0.77 3.26 -11.04
N LYS A 49 -0.54 3.46 -11.25
CA LYS A 49 -1.24 4.67 -10.79
C LYS A 49 -1.68 4.48 -9.35
N VAL A 50 -0.97 5.07 -8.40
CA VAL A 50 -1.27 4.91 -6.98
C VAL A 50 -2.09 6.08 -6.45
N LYS A 51 -3.02 5.81 -5.55
CA LYS A 51 -3.73 6.82 -4.77
C LYS A 51 -3.74 6.42 -3.30
N LEU A 52 -3.32 7.34 -2.44
CA LEU A 52 -3.43 7.19 -1.00
C LEU A 52 -4.80 7.70 -0.52
N LEU A 53 -5.48 6.90 0.31
CA LEU A 53 -6.72 7.28 0.98
C LEU A 53 -6.52 7.21 2.49
N LEU A 54 -6.63 8.36 3.14
CA LEU A 54 -6.58 8.49 4.60
C LEU A 54 -8.02 8.49 5.13
N LEU A 55 -8.38 7.48 5.93
CA LEU A 55 -9.73 7.34 6.49
C LEU A 55 -9.96 8.23 7.72
N SER A 56 -8.89 8.83 8.25
CA SER A 56 -8.92 9.84 9.30
C SER A 56 -7.78 10.83 9.08
N PRO A 57 -7.84 12.04 9.68
CA PRO A 57 -6.67 12.92 9.75
C PRO A 57 -5.48 12.20 10.39
N ILE A 58 -4.27 12.66 10.06
CA ILE A 58 -3.06 12.28 10.79
C ILE A 58 -3.15 12.97 12.15
N SER A 59 -2.98 12.22 13.23
CA SER A 59 -2.93 12.81 14.58
C SER A 59 -1.67 13.67 14.70
N GLU A 60 -1.82 14.91 15.16
CA GLU A 60 -0.72 15.83 15.50
C GLU A 60 0.06 15.37 16.74
#